data_AF-A0A432SXB6-F1
#
_entry.id   AF-A0A432SXB6-F1
#
_cell.length_a   1.000
_cell.length_b   1.000
_cell.length_c   1.000
_cell.angle_alpha   90.00
_cell.angle_beta   90.00
_cell.angle_gamma   90.00
#
_symmetry.space_group_name_H-M   'P 1'
#
loop_
_entity.id
_entity.type
_entity.pdbx_description
1 polymer ?
#
loop_
_entity_poly.entity_id
_entity_poly.type
_entity_poly.pdbx_seq_one_letter_code
_entity_poly.pdbx_strand_id
1 'polypeptide(L)' 'GVQLGAFSELLGAQKYKYLYAQKYSQYQTVIKKVHTKEGWPLYRVWMIGFKSEEAANAFKVKMHGARYT' A
#
# COMPACT_ATOMS: atom_id res chain seq x y z
N GLY A 1 6.44 3.58 -6.59
CA GLY A 1 5.93 3.12 -5.27
C GLY A 1 4.95 1.98 -5.48
N VAL A 2 4.64 1.21 -4.44
CA VAL A 2 3.85 -0.04 -4.53
C VAL A 2 2.49 0.16 -3.86
N GLN A 3 1.42 -0.30 -4.51
CA GLN A 3 0.08 -0.33 -3.89
C GLN A 3 -0.03 -1.57 -3.00
N LEU A 4 -0.28 -1.37 -1.71
CA LEU A 4 -0.45 -2.45 -0.73
C LEU A 4 -1.88 -2.96 -0.66
N GLY A 5 -2.86 -2.07 -0.88
CA GLY A 5 -4.27 -2.37 -0.80
C GLY A 5 -5.16 -1.17 -1.08
N ALA A 6 -6.45 -1.42 -1.23
CA ALA A 6 -7.48 -0.40 -1.39
C ALA A 6 -8.65 -0.74 -0.47
N PHE A 7 -9.16 0.27 0.24
CA PHE A 7 -10.18 0.11 1.27
C PHE A 7 -11.30 1.11 1.03
N SER A 8 -12.55 0.67 1.20
CA SER A 8 -13.72 1.57 1.23
C SER A 8 -13.75 2.42 2.50
N GLU A 9 -13.22 1.90 3.61
CA GLU A 9 -13.18 2.57 4.91
C GLU A 9 -11.79 3.16 5.24
N LEU A 10 -11.77 4.41 5.71
CA LEU A 10 -10.54 5.09 6.13
C LEU A 10 -9.85 4.35 7.29
N LEU A 11 -10.62 3.82 8.25
CA LEU A 11 -10.06 3.13 9.42
C LEU A 11 -9.29 1.86 9.00
N GLY A 12 -9.81 1.11 8.02
CA GLY A 12 -9.13 -0.05 7.45
C GLY A 12 -7.79 0.35 6.80
N ALA A 13 -7.80 1.43 6.01
CA ALA A 13 -6.59 1.96 5.41
C ALA A 13 -5.56 2.45 6.44
N GLN A 14 -6.00 3.05 7.54
CA GLN A 14 -5.12 3.50 8.63
C GLN A 14 -4.46 2.34 9.37
N LYS A 15 -5.23 1.30 9.73
CA LYS A 15 -4.69 0.07 10.34
C LYS A 15 -3.63 -0.57 9.44
N TYR A 16 -3.91 -0.66 8.14
CA TYR A 16 -2.96 -1.20 7.16
C TYR A 16 -1.71 -0.33 7.04
N LYS A 17 -1.86 1.01 6.99
CA LYS A 17 -0.73 1.94 6.99
C LYS A 17 0.17 1.73 8.22
N TYR A 18 -0.42 1.63 9.41
CA TYR A 18 0.32 1.48 10.66
C TYR A 18 1.10 0.16 10.69
N LEU A 19 0.45 -0.96 10.36
CA LEU A 19 1.08 -2.28 10.35
C LEU A 19 2.27 -2.35 9.40
N TYR A 20 2.15 -1.79 8.20
CA TYR A 20 3.24 -1.78 7.22
C TYR A 20 4.33 -0.75 7.53
N ALA A 21 3.98 0.40 8.12
CA ALA A 21 4.97 1.38 8.57
C ALA A 21 5.85 0.81 9.70
N GLN A 22 5.29 0.00 10.59
CA GLN A 22 6.07 -0.71 11.62
C GLN A 22 6.96 -1.80 11.01
N LYS A 23 6.39 -2.64 10.13
CA LYS A 23 7.11 -3.77 9.53
C LYS A 23 8.21 -3.33 8.57
N TYR A 24 8.03 -2.20 7.90
CA TYR A 24 8.95 -1.68 6.89
C TYR A 24 9.27 -0.20 7.15
N SER A 25 9.89 0.08 8.30
CA SER A 25 10.27 1.44 8.73
C SER A 25 11.15 2.20 7.73
N GLN A 26 11.90 1.47 6.90
CA GLN A 26 12.71 2.02 5.79
C GLN A 26 11.89 2.62 4.65
N TYR A 27 10.59 2.32 4.56
CA TYR A 27 9.71 2.82 3.51
C TYR A 27 8.58 3.64 4.12
N GLN A 28 8.14 4.66 3.40
CA GLN A 28 7.05 5.52 3.84
C GLN A 28 5.72 4.97 3.33
N THR A 29 4.76 4.75 4.23
CA THR A 29 3.41 4.31 3.85
C THR A 29 2.42 5.48 3.90
N VAL A 30 1.74 5.75 2.79
CA VAL A 30 0.82 6.88 2.60
C VAL A 30 -0.56 6.39 2.17
N ILE A 31 -1.61 7.09 2.59
CA ILE A 31 -2.98 6.81 2.17
C ILE A 31 -3.38 7.88 1.16
N LYS A 32 -3.80 7.46 -0.03
CA LYS A 32 -4.36 8.33 -1.06
C LYS A 32 -5.86 8.12 -1.12
N LYS A 33 -6.64 9.15 -0.79
CA LYS A 33 -8.09 9.15 -1.01
C LYS A 33 -8.35 9.40 -2.49
N VAL A 34 -9.08 8.51 -3.11
CA VAL A 34 -9.63 8.66 -4.47
C VAL A 34 -11.13 8.42 -4.40
N HIS A 35 -11.86 8.83 -5.42
CA HIS A 35 -13.28 8.48 -5.56
C HIS A 35 -13.42 7.45 -6.69
N THR A 36 -14.33 6.49 -6.53
CA THR A 36 -14.69 5.58 -7.62
C THR A 36 -15.46 6.35 -8.70
N LYS A 37 -15.71 5.72 -9.86
CA LYS A 37 -16.55 6.32 -10.91
C LYS A 37 -17.96 6.67 -10.42
N GLU A 38 -18.42 5.98 -9.38
CA GLU A 38 -19.72 6.16 -8.73
C GLU A 38 -19.68 7.18 -7.57
N GLY A 39 -18.53 7.82 -7.31
CA GLY A 39 -18.38 8.85 -6.27
C GLY A 39 -18.06 8.32 -4.87
N TRP A 40 -18.00 7.00 -4.67
CA TRP A 40 -17.68 6.41 -3.36
C TRP A 40 -16.22 6.67 -2.96
N PRO A 41 -15.94 6.98 -1.68
CA PRO A 41 -14.58 7.15 -1.21
C PRO A 41 -13.82 5.82 -1.24
N LEU A 42 -12.62 5.83 -1.81
CA LEU A 42 -11.70 4.70 -1.85
C LEU A 42 -10.33 5.14 -1.37
N TYR A 43 -9.84 4.49 -0.34
CA TYR A 43 -8.58 4.79 0.33
C TYR A 43 -7.52 3.79 -0.13
N ARG A 44 -6.63 4.22 -1.02
CA ARG A 44 -5.52 3.39 -1.51
C ARG A 44 -4.30 3.57 -0.63
N VAL A 45 -3.77 2.47 -0.12
CA VAL A 45 -2.55 2.47 0.69
C VAL A 45 -1.36 2.21 -0.23
N TRP A 46 -0.42 3.15 -0.23
CA TRP A 46 0.79 3.13 -1.04
C TRP A 46 2.02 3.10 -0.16
N MET A 47 3.00 2.30 -0.56
CA MET A 47 4.35 2.35 -0.02
C MET A 47 5.25 3.10 -1.02
N ILE A 48 5.97 4.09 -0.53
CA ILE A 48 6.86 4.97 -1.30
C ILE A 48 8.23 5.04 -0.61
N GLY A 49 9.22 5.66 -1.25
CA GLY A 49 10.61 5.72 -0.75
C GLY A 49 11.51 4.59 -1.25
N PHE A 50 11.08 3.84 -2.26
CA PHE A 50 11.96 2.90 -2.97
C PHE A 50 13.02 3.67 -3.75
N LYS A 51 14.28 3.22 -3.66
CA LYS A 51 15.42 3.86 -4.34
C LYS A 51 15.39 3.71 -5.87
N SER A 52 14.72 2.67 -6.37
CA SER A 52 14.61 2.38 -7.80
C SER A 52 13.26 1.70 -8.10
N GLU A 53 12.85 1.74 -9.36
CA GLU A 53 11.67 1.00 -9.83
C GLU A 53 11.83 -0.52 -9.64
N GLU A 54 13.02 -1.05 -9.91
CA GLU A 54 13.36 -2.46 -9.71
C GLU A 54 13.16 -2.90 -8.25
N ALA A 55 13.55 -2.07 -7.28
CA ALA A 55 13.35 -2.35 -5.86
C ALA A 55 11.85 -2.36 -5.49
N ALA A 56 11.06 -1.47 -6.08
CA ALA A 56 9.61 -1.48 -5.92
C ALA A 56 8.98 -2.73 -6.54
N ASN A 57 9.44 -3.16 -7.71
CA ASN A 57 8.97 -4.37 -8.37
C ASN A 57 9.35 -5.63 -7.59
N ALA A 58 10.59 -5.74 -7.13
CA ALA A 58 11.05 -6.84 -6.27
C ALA A 58 10.24 -6.93 -4.98
N PHE A 59 9.93 -5.79 -4.35
CA PHE A 59 9.04 -5.74 -3.19
C PHE A 59 7.63 -6.23 -3.53
N LYS A 60 7.06 -5.78 -4.66
CA LYS A 60 5.75 -6.24 -5.13
C LYS A 60 5.74 -7.76 -5.37
N VAL A 61 6.77 -8.31 -6.00
CA VAL A 61 6.90 -9.77 -6.23
C VAL A 61 7.00 -10.52 -4.91
N LYS A 62 7.82 -10.07 -3.95
CA LYS A 62 7.92 -10.66 -2.61
C LYS A 62 6.57 -10.68 -1.88
N MET A 63 5.79 -9.61 -2.04
CA MET A 63 4.48 -9.45 -1.41
C MET A 63 3.37 -10.31 -2.05
N HIS A 64 3.40 -10.48 -3.38
CA HIS A 64 2.44 -11.31 -4.11
C HIS A 64 2.82 -12.79 -4.12
N GLY A 65 4.11 -13.13 -4.09
CA GLY A 65 4.60 -14.50 -4.01
C GLY A 65 4.31 -15.18 -2.67
N ALA A 66 4.28 -14.41 -1.57
CA ALA A 66 3.92 -14.92 -0.24
C ALA A 66 2.42 -15.28 -0.07
N ARG A 67 1.60 -15.10 -1.10
CA ARG A 67 0.19 -15.53 -1.12
C ARG A 67 -0.03 -16.93 -1.70
N TYR A 68 1.03 -17.60 -2.17
CA TYR A 68 0.99 -18.93 -2.81
C TYR A 68 1.94 -19.96 -2.18
N THR A 69 2.27 -19.81 -0.89
CA THR A 69 2.96 -20.82 -0.07
C THR A 69 2.30 -20.88 1.28
#